data_AF-A0ABD5TPL0-F1
#
_entry.id   AF-A0ABD5TPL0-F1
#
_cell.length_a   1.000
_cell.length_b   1.000
_cell.length_c   1.000
_cell.angle_alpha   90.00
_cell.angle_beta   90.00
_cell.angle_gamma   90.00
#
_symmetry.space_group_name_H-M   'P 1'
#
loop_
_entity.id
_entity.type
_entity.pdbx_description
1 polymer ?
#
loop_
_entity_poly.entity_id
_entity_poly.type
_entity_poly.pdbx_seq_one_letter_code
_entity_poly.pdbx_strand_id
1 'polypeptide(L)' 'MALEHQSDTMSVSGLCQICESRPAQERCQNCGALVCEIHFDDGTTLCADCASQAKPGRTEDVDTYQF' A
#
# COMPACT_ATOMS: atom_id res chain seq x y z
N MET A 1 0.89 43.40 10.48
CA MET A 1 1.18 42.17 11.24
C MET A 1 0.81 41.01 10.34
N ALA A 2 1.77 40.56 9.53
CA ALA A 2 1.60 39.47 8.58
C ALA A 2 2.79 38.53 8.76
N LEU A 3 2.57 37.25 8.49
CA LEU A 3 3.52 36.13 8.44
C LEU A 3 3.59 35.24 9.68
N GLU A 4 2.48 34.58 10.01
CA GLU A 4 2.51 33.28 10.69
C GLU A 4 1.70 32.26 9.87
N HIS A 5 2.09 32.07 8.61
CA HIS A 5 1.82 30.84 7.86
C HIS A 5 3.03 29.93 8.04
N GLN A 6 3.20 29.39 9.24
CA GLN A 6 4.35 28.54 9.55
C GLN A 6 3.94 27.06 9.47
N SER A 7 4.28 26.44 8.33
CA SER A 7 4.75 25.05 8.26
C SER A 7 3.75 23.89 8.11
N ASP A 8 2.92 23.88 7.05
CA ASP A 8 2.48 22.61 6.44
C ASP A 8 3.05 22.43 5.02
N THR A 9 4.04 23.24 4.64
CA THR A 9 4.80 23.04 3.40
C THR A 9 6.04 22.21 3.66
N MET A 10 5.83 20.93 3.96
CA MET A 10 6.43 19.85 3.17
C MET A 10 5.42 18.72 3.11
N SER A 11 4.58 18.85 2.08
CA SER A 11 3.87 17.78 1.39
C SER A 11 4.55 16.44 1.62
N VAL A 12 3.90 15.55 2.37
CA VAL A 12 4.42 14.21 2.62
C VAL A 12 4.85 13.61 1.28
N SER A 13 6.16 13.49 1.07
CA SER A 13 6.67 12.57 0.07
C SER A 13 6.19 11.22 0.57
N GLY A 14 5.15 10.68 -0.07
CA GLY A 14 4.17 9.81 0.58
C GLY A 14 4.85 8.73 1.40
N LEU A 15 4.54 8.67 2.71
CA LEU A 15 4.92 7.51 3.48
C LEU A 15 4.25 6.29 2.86
N CYS A 16 4.84 5.11 3.07
CA CYS A 16 4.22 3.87 2.68
C CYS A 16 2.79 3.84 3.23
N GLN A 17 1.80 3.76 2.36
CA GLN A 17 0.39 3.79 2.73
C GLN A 17 -0.06 2.52 3.48
N ILE A 18 0.84 1.55 3.68
CA ILE A 18 0.59 0.30 4.42
C ILE A 18 1.12 0.38 5.84
N CYS A 19 2.38 0.81 6.03
CA CYS A 19 2.97 0.87 7.38
C CYS A 19 3.13 2.27 7.94
N GLU A 20 2.96 3.31 7.12
CA GLU A 20 3.03 4.72 7.48
C GLU A 20 4.30 5.12 8.26
N SER A 21 5.35 4.30 8.16
CA SER A 21 6.57 4.41 8.98
C SER A 21 7.82 4.62 8.13
N ARG A 22 7.77 4.25 6.85
CA ARG A 22 8.88 4.31 5.90
C ARG A 22 8.48 5.17 4.71
N PRO A 23 9.42 5.86 4.05
CA PRO A 23 9.13 6.53 2.79
C PRO A 23 8.67 5.53 1.74
N ALA A 24 7.66 5.89 0.95
CA ALA A 24 7.33 5.12 -0.23
C ALA A 24 8.40 5.30 -1.31
N GLN A 25 8.76 4.19 -1.94
CA GLN A 25 9.73 4.13 -3.03
C GLN A 25 9.08 3.62 -4.31
N GLU A 26 8.09 2.73 -4.16
CA GLU A 26 7.43 2.03 -5.25
C GLU A 26 5.95 2.39 -5.34
N ARG A 27 5.38 2.29 -6.54
CA ARG A 27 3.96 2.52 -6.80
C ARG A 27 3.32 1.24 -7.31
N CYS A 28 2.28 0.78 -6.61
CA CYS A 28 1.48 -0.37 -7.04
C CYS A 28 0.83 -0.11 -8.40
N GLN A 29 1.02 -1.01 -9.37
CA GLN A 29 0.39 -0.88 -10.69
C GLN A 29 -1.12 -1.16 -10.70
N ASN A 30 -1.65 -1.88 -9.69
CA ASN A 30 -3.07 -2.20 -9.59
C ASN A 30 -3.89 -1.06 -8.96
N CYS A 31 -3.52 -0.62 -7.76
CA CYS A 31 -4.30 0.37 -7.00
C CYS A 31 -3.68 1.78 -7.00
N GLY A 32 -2.44 1.93 -7.48
CA GLY A 32 -1.73 3.22 -7.47
C GLY A 32 -1.15 3.64 -6.12
N ALA A 33 -1.25 2.79 -5.08
CA ALA A 33 -0.73 3.09 -3.75
C ALA A 33 0.80 3.24 -3.74
N LEU A 34 1.28 4.20 -2.97
CA LEU A 34 2.71 4.43 -2.71
C LEU A 34 3.16 3.58 -1.53
N VAL A 35 4.13 2.69 -1.76
CA VAL A 35 4.59 1.70 -0.77
C VAL A 35 6.12 1.66 -0.67
N CYS A 36 6.64 1.22 0.47
CA CYS A 36 8.06 0.96 0.62
C CYS A 36 8.42 -0.40 0.00
N GLU A 37 9.71 -0.62 -0.26
CA GLU A 37 10.28 -1.87 -0.79
C GLU A 37 9.82 -3.14 -0.04
N ILE A 38 9.52 -3.04 1.26
CA ILE A 38 9.06 -4.17 2.08
C ILE A 38 7.64 -4.60 1.70
N HIS A 39 6.78 -3.64 1.38
CA HIS A 39 5.38 -3.88 1.04
C HIS A 39 5.12 -3.83 -0.46
N PHE A 40 6.18 -3.85 -1.26
CA PHE A 40 6.12 -4.00 -2.71
C PHE A 40 6.56 -5.42 -3.08
N ASP A 41 5.79 -6.08 -3.93
CA ASP A 41 6.13 -7.40 -4.49
C ASP A 41 6.68 -7.16 -5.90
N ASP A 42 8.01 -7.20 -6.04
CA ASP A 42 8.70 -7.00 -7.33
C ASP A 42 8.30 -8.03 -8.39
N GLY A 43 7.90 -9.24 -7.96
CA GLY A 43 7.49 -10.31 -8.87
C GLY A 43 6.19 -10.01 -9.60
N THR A 44 5.26 -9.31 -8.96
CA THR A 44 3.96 -8.92 -9.51
C THR A 44 3.86 -7.43 -9.79
N THR A 45 4.82 -6.62 -9.35
CA THR A 45 4.82 -5.14 -9.37
C THR A 45 3.61 -4.53 -8.65
N LEU A 46 3.15 -5.21 -7.60
CA LEU A 46 1.97 -4.84 -6.80
C LEU A 46 2.36 -4.58 -5.36
N CYS A 47 1.52 -3.84 -4.62
CA CYS A 47 1.65 -3.80 -3.17
C CYS A 47 1.26 -5.13 -2.53
N ALA A 48 1.71 -5.39 -1.30
CA ALA A 48 1.47 -6.63 -0.57
C ALA A 48 -0.02 -7.03 -0.49
N ASP A 49 -0.92 -6.05 -0.36
CA ASP A 49 -2.37 -6.28 -0.33
C ASP A 49 -2.88 -6.79 -1.69
N CYS A 50 -2.56 -6.08 -2.78
CA CYS A 50 -2.95 -6.47 -4.13
C CYS A 50 -2.27 -7.78 -4.56
N ALA A 51 -1.00 -8.01 -4.19
CA ALA A 51 -0.27 -9.23 -4.46
C ALA A 51 -0.91 -10.43 -3.73
N SER A 52 -1.40 -10.25 -2.51
CA SER A 52 -2.09 -11.29 -1.75
C SER A 52 -3.44 -11.67 -2.38
N GLN A 53 -4.15 -10.70 -2.99
CA GLN A 53 -5.38 -10.95 -3.72
C GLN A 53 -5.13 -11.56 -5.12
N ALA A 54 -4.04 -11.16 -5.78
CA ALA A 54 -3.69 -11.63 -7.13
C ALA A 54 -3.10 -13.04 -7.16
N LYS A 55 -2.43 -13.46 -6.08
CA LYS A 55 -2.07 -14.87 -5.89
C LYS A 55 -3.39 -15.58 -5.59
N PRO A 56 -3.86 -16.53 -6.42
CA PRO A 56 -4.94 -17.43 -6.04
C PRO A 56 -4.38 -18.32 -4.94
N GLY A 57 -4.31 -17.77 -3.73
CA GLY A 57 -4.12 -18.52 -2.52
C GLY A 57 -5.30 -19.47 -2.48
N ARG A 58 -4.96 -20.75 -2.55
CA ARG A 58 -5.73 -21.91 -2.18
C ARG A 58 -6.53 -21.66 -0.88
N THR A 59 -7.59 -20.87 -0.96
CA THR A 59 -8.71 -20.98 -0.05
C THR A 59 -9.39 -22.23 -0.52
N GLU A 60 -9.01 -23.34 0.09
CA GLU A 60 -9.81 -24.55 0.08
C GLU A 60 -11.25 -24.08 0.26
N ASP A 61 -12.06 -24.40 -0.73
CA ASP A 61 -13.51 -24.39 -0.73
C ASP A 61 -13.98 -24.91 0.65
N VAL A 62 -14.16 -24.04 1.64
CA VAL A 62 -14.89 -24.41 2.84
C VAL A 62 -16.34 -24.28 2.43
N ASP A 63 -16.78 -25.40 1.87
CA ASP A 63 -18.11 -25.74 1.42
C ASP A 63 -19.17 -25.04 2.28
N THR A 64 -19.97 -24.28 1.55
CA THR A 64 -21.19 -23.64 2.03
C THR A 64 -22.17 -24.72 2.43
N TYR A 65 -22.07 -25.21 3.67
CA TYR A 65 -23.13 -25.97 4.32
C TYR A 65 -23.31 -25.48 5.76
N GLN A 66 -24.03 -24.37 5.90
CA GLN A 66 -24.80 -24.13 7.13
C GLN A 66 -26.28 -23.98 6.76
N PHE A 67 -26.94 -25.11 7.00
CA PHE A 67 -28.36 -25.43 7.18
C PHE A 67 -29.18 -24.37 7.93
#